data_AF-A0A0B7IEV1-F1
#
_entry.id   AF-A0A0B7IEV1-F1
#
_cell.length_a   1.000
_cell.length_b   1.000
_cell.length_c   1.000
_cell.angle_alpha   90.00
_cell.angle_beta   90.00
_cell.angle_gamma   90.00
#
_symmetry.space_group_name_H-M   'P 1'
#
loop_
_entity.id
_entity.type
_entity.pdbx_description
1 polymer ?
#
loop_
_entity_poly.entity_id
_entity_poly.type
_entity_poly.pdbx_seq_one_letter_code
_entity_poly.pdbx_strand_id
1 'polypeptide(L)' 'MSKRNKKYGVAMVGFFLGVIFYLFEVMVSNSEVSSVAPTLRELLRNINYFALFIYGIIGFIMMYILITTLNKLTK' A
#
# COMPACT_ATOMS: atom_id res chain seq x y z
N MET A 1 20.70 1.08 -16.51
CA MET A 1 19.22 1.14 -16.33
C MET A 1 18.78 2.59 -16.49
N SER A 2 17.85 2.91 -17.40
CA SER A 2 17.42 4.29 -17.68
C SER A 2 16.83 4.99 -16.45
N LYS A 3 17.00 6.32 -16.30
CA LYS A 3 16.40 7.14 -15.23
C LYS A 3 14.90 6.89 -15.07
N ARG A 4 14.18 6.56 -16.15
CA ARG A 4 12.74 6.25 -16.14
C ARG A 4 12.46 4.94 -15.40
N ASN A 5 13.24 3.89 -15.67
CA ASN A 5 13.08 2.57 -15.04
C ASN A 5 13.39 2.62 -13.54
N LYS A 6 14.32 3.49 -13.11
CA LYS A 6 14.61 3.70 -11.69
C LYS A 6 13.42 4.35 -10.95
N LYS A 7 12.70 5.29 -11.58
CA LYS A 7 11.50 5.92 -10.98
C LYS A 7 10.37 4.92 -10.78
N TYR A 8 10.10 4.08 -11.77
CA TYR A 8 9.10 3.02 -11.65
C TYR A 8 9.49 1.97 -10.59
N GLY A 9 10.77 1.64 -10.48
CA GLY A 9 11.27 0.75 -9.42
C GLY A 9 11.05 1.29 -8.01
N VAL A 10 11.21 2.60 -7.79
CA VAL A 10 10.91 3.21 -6.48
C VAL A 10 9.40 3.36 -6.27
N ALA A 11 8.62 3.65 -7.32
CA ALA A 11 7.16 3.68 -7.23
C ALA A 11 6.55 2.32 -6.84
N MET A 12 7.19 1.20 -7.21
CA MET A 12 6.82 -0.14 -6.72
C MET A 12 6.87 -0.26 -5.19
N VAL A 13 7.77 0.47 -4.51
CA VAL A 13 7.76 0.52 -3.03
C VAL A 13 6.45 1.14 -2.54
N GLY A 14 5.96 2.18 -3.22
CA GLY A 14 4.64 2.76 -2.96
C GLY A 14 3.50 1.77 -3.10
N PHE A 15 3.57 0.86 -4.10
CA PHE A 15 2.57 -0.20 -4.25
C PHE A 15 2.51 -1.12 -3.04
N PHE A 16 3.67 -1.62 -2.58
CA PHE A 16 3.74 -2.49 -1.41
C PHE A 16 3.29 -1.78 -0.13
N LEU A 17 3.62 -0.50 0.02
CA LEU A 17 3.13 0.30 1.15
C LEU A 17 1.60 0.41 1.13
N GLY A 18 0.99 0.69 -0.02
CA GLY A 18 -0.46 0.73 -0.15
C GLY A 18 -1.14 -0.59 0.22
N VAL A 19 -0.56 -1.71 -0.23
CA VAL A 19 -1.00 -3.06 0.15
C VAL A 19 -0.92 -3.27 1.67
N ILE A 20 0.19 -2.88 2.30
CA ILE A 20 0.37 -2.99 3.75
C ILE A 20 -0.67 -2.15 4.50
N PHE A 21 -0.92 -0.91 4.07
CA PHE A 21 -1.94 -0.04 4.66
C PHE A 21 -3.34 -0.67 4.63
N TYR A 22 -3.73 -1.24 3.50
CA TYR A 22 -5.00 -1.95 3.39
C TYR A 22 -5.08 -3.15 4.35
N LEU A 23 -4.00 -3.93 4.46
CA LEU A 23 -3.96 -5.06 5.39
C LEU A 23 -4.11 -4.58 6.85
N PHE A 24 -3.47 -3.47 7.22
CA PHE A 24 -3.66 -2.85 8.54
C PHE A 24 -5.10 -2.40 8.76
N GLU A 25 -5.73 -1.76 7.77
CA GLU A 25 -7.13 -1.32 7.85
C GLU A 25 -8.08 -2.51 8.08
N VAL A 26 -7.86 -3.60 7.33
CA VAL A 26 -8.63 -4.85 7.50
C VAL A 26 -8.38 -5.47 8.88
N MET A 27 -7.14 -5.49 9.36
CA MET A 27 -6.82 -5.99 10.70
C MET A 27 -7.52 -5.17 11.78
N VAL A 28 -7.47 -3.82 11.69
CA VAL A 28 -8.13 -2.92 12.65
C VAL A 28 -9.64 -3.14 12.64
N SER A 29 -10.26 -3.11 11.46
CA SER A 29 -11.71 -3.31 11.31
C SER A 29 -12.15 -4.68 11.85
N ASN A 30 -11.40 -5.75 11.59
CA ASN A 30 -11.73 -7.06 12.13
C ASN A 30 -11.44 -7.16 13.64
N SER A 31 -10.46 -6.42 14.17
CA SER A 31 -10.17 -6.39 15.61
C SER A 31 -11.26 -5.69 16.43
N GLU A 32 -11.94 -4.68 15.86
CA GLU A 32 -13.05 -3.98 16.51
C GLU A 32 -14.28 -4.87 16.76
N VAL A 33 -14.43 -5.91 15.95
CA VAL A 33 -15.60 -6.81 15.97
C VAL A 33 -15.25 -8.18 16.58
N SER A 34 -13.97 -8.45 16.88
CA SER A 34 -13.49 -9.77 17.30
C SER A 34 -13.15 -9.85 18.80
N SER A 35 -13.05 -11.09 19.29
CA SER A 35 -12.77 -11.46 20.67
C SER A 35 -11.40 -10.96 21.18
N VAL A 36 -11.28 -10.83 22.51
CA VAL A 36 -10.02 -10.48 23.20
C VAL A 36 -8.95 -11.50 22.83
N ALA A 37 -7.98 -11.10 22.00
CA ALA A 37 -6.96 -11.92 21.32
C ALA A 37 -7.41 -12.64 20.03
N PRO A 38 -7.71 -11.91 18.95
CA PRO A 38 -8.03 -12.51 17.66
C PRO A 38 -6.78 -13.11 17.00
N THR A 39 -6.96 -14.25 16.33
CA THR A 39 -5.89 -14.89 15.56
C THR A 39 -5.62 -14.14 14.24
N LEU A 40 -4.42 -14.26 13.66
CA LEU A 40 -4.08 -13.65 12.37
C LEU A 40 -5.06 -14.04 11.25
N ARG A 41 -5.58 -15.26 11.28
CA ARG A 41 -6.58 -15.74 10.32
C ARG A 41 -7.91 -15.02 10.46
N GLU A 42 -8.32 -14.67 11.68
CA GLU A 42 -9.54 -13.91 11.94
C GLU A 42 -9.36 -12.44 11.55
N LEU A 43 -8.20 -11.86 11.85
CA LEU A 43 -7.85 -10.48 11.46
C LEU A 43 -7.80 -10.28 9.94
N LEU A 44 -7.55 -11.33 9.16
CA LEU A 44 -7.46 -11.28 7.70
C LEU A 44 -8.65 -11.95 6.99
N ARG A 45 -9.70 -12.35 7.73
CA ARG A 45 -10.81 -13.14 7.19
C ARG A 45 -11.62 -12.40 6.11
N ASN A 46 -11.62 -11.07 6.15
CA ASN A 46 -12.43 -10.20 5.29
C ASN A 46 -11.61 -9.40 4.27
N ILE A 47 -10.43 -9.90 3.86
CA ILE A 47 -9.65 -9.27 2.80
C ILE A 47 -10.45 -9.27 1.49
N ASN A 48 -10.64 -8.09 0.91
CA ASN A 48 -11.13 -7.92 -0.44
C ASN A 48 -9.93 -7.67 -1.38
N TYR A 49 -9.66 -8.64 -2.25
CA TYR A 49 -8.54 -8.56 -3.20
C TYR A 49 -8.65 -7.41 -4.21
N PHE A 50 -9.87 -6.97 -4.54
CA PHE A 50 -10.07 -5.81 -5.42
C PHE A 50 -9.68 -4.52 -4.70
N ALA A 51 -10.09 -4.37 -3.44
CA ALA A 51 -9.70 -3.22 -2.62
C ALA A 51 -8.19 -3.22 -2.32
N LEU A 52 -7.61 -4.38 -2.00
CA LEU A 52 -6.17 -4.58 -1.84
C LEU A 52 -5.38 -4.08 -3.06
N PHE A 53 -5.84 -4.45 -4.26
CA PHE A 53 -5.21 -4.03 -5.51
C PHE A 53 -5.35 -2.52 -5.76
N ILE A 54 -6.52 -1.94 -5.49
CA ILE A 54 -6.74 -0.49 -5.61
C ILE A 54 -5.81 0.28 -4.68
N TYR A 55 -5.69 -0.13 -3.42
CA TYR A 55 -4.80 0.51 -2.45
C TYR A 55 -3.34 0.45 -2.90
N GLY A 56 -2.91 -0.69 -3.46
CA GLY A 56 -1.61 -0.81 -4.11
C GLY A 56 -1.42 0.18 -5.26
N ILE A 57 -2.38 0.30 -6.18
CA ILE A 57 -2.32 1.26 -7.29
C ILE A 57 -2.23 2.70 -6.76
N ILE A 58 -3.04 3.07 -5.78
CA ILE A 58 -3.02 4.41 -5.18
C ILE A 58 -1.63 4.69 -4.59
N GLY A 59 -1.07 3.75 -3.83
CA GLY A 59 0.27 3.87 -3.26
C GLY A 59 1.36 4.03 -4.32
N PHE A 60 1.27 3.27 -5.42
CA PHE A 60 2.18 3.41 -6.57
C PHE A 60 2.11 4.80 -7.18
N ILE A 61 0.89 5.30 -7.46
CA ILE A 61 0.66 6.61 -8.08
C ILE A 61 1.18 7.72 -7.17
N MET A 62 0.84 7.68 -5.88
CA MET A 62 1.29 8.67 -4.90
C MET A 62 2.81 8.73 -4.83
N MET A 63 3.48 7.57 -4.76
CA MET A 63 4.94 7.51 -4.71
C MET A 63 5.57 7.99 -6.02
N TYR A 64 4.99 7.64 -7.17
CA TYR A 64 5.45 8.11 -8.47
C TYR A 64 5.35 9.64 -8.60
N ILE A 65 4.23 10.23 -8.16
CA ILE A 65 4.04 11.68 -8.14
C ILE A 65 5.07 12.31 -7.19
N LEU A 66 5.22 11.80 -5.97
CA LEU A 66 6.16 12.32 -4.98
C LEU A 66 7.59 12.36 -5.54
N ILE A 67 8.08 11.26 -6.09
CA ILE A 67 9.42 11.18 -6.69
C ILE A 67 9.53 12.15 -7.88
N THR A 68 8.49 12.25 -8.69
CA THR A 68 8.50 13.15 -9.86
C THR A 68 8.56 14.61 -9.45
N THR A 69 7.80 15.00 -8.43
CA THR A 69 7.80 16.36 -7.87
C THR A 69 9.10 16.68 -7.17
N LEU A 70 9.62 15.78 -6.32
CA LEU A 70 10.91 15.95 -5.66
C LEU A 70 12.05 16.14 -6.67
N ASN A 71 12.09 15.33 -7.73
CA ASN A 71 13.08 15.47 -8.80
C ASN A 71 12.96 16.79 -9.60
N LYS A 72 11.79 17.43 -9.62
CA LYS A 72 11.60 18.75 -10.23
C LYS A 72 12.01 19.89 -9.29
N LEU A 73 11.93 19.68 -7.98
CA LEU A 73 12.30 20.69 -6.97
C LEU A 73 13.81 20.70 -6.66
N THR A 74 14.48 19.56 -6.81
CA THR A 74 15.93 19.43 -6.57
C THR A 74 16.79 19.71 -7.81
N LYS A 75 16.18 20.08 -8.94
CA LYS A 75 16.86 20.24 -10.23
C LYS A 75 16.47 21.55 -10.87
#